data_AF-A0A4Q6BWE7-F1
#
_entry.id   AF-A0A4Q6BWE7-F1
#
_cell.length_a   1.000
_cell.length_b   1.000
_cell.length_c   1.000
_cell.angle_alpha   90.00
_cell.angle_beta   90.00
_cell.angle_gamma   90.00
#
_symmetry.space_group_name_H-M   'P 1'
#
loop_
_entity.id
_entity.type
_entity.pdbx_description
1 polymer ?
#
loop_
_entity_poly.entity_id
_entity_poly.type
_entity_poly.pdbx_seq_one_letter_code
_entity_poly.pdbx_strand_id
1 'polypeptide(L)'
;MNIEWSKKILIDLAETGVEEFVFCAGARNSPLVMALDRAKGIKAYSFFEERSASFFALGLARASGRPVAVITTSGTAAAELLPATIEAFHTGVPLILVTADRPRRLRGTGAPQAIDQTGLYAKFVAAEFDLELGGEFELGEWQKRAPVHINICFDEPLIDGTLEEFHIGTSYEDTFVGSSRCTSTTSAEWASVRLARFMKMPGDLMVLVGTLESNRERATVSTFLRELGAPVYLEATSGLREDQSLGMIALRSGDKILPKALKDYGIKRVLRLGGVP
;
A
#
# COMPACT_ATOMS: atom_id res chain seq x y z
N MET A 1 15.77 1.18 -27.44
CA MET A 1 15.31 -0.07 -26.79
C MET A 1 15.28 0.06 -25.27
N ASN A 2 16.32 0.24 -24.46
CA ASN A 2 16.28 0.82 -23.10
C ASN A 2 15.05 1.69 -22.76
N ILE A 3 14.95 2.79 -23.51
CA ILE A 3 14.08 3.91 -23.17
C ILE A 3 12.62 3.65 -23.58
N GLU A 4 12.39 3.04 -24.75
CA GLU A 4 11.03 2.67 -25.19
C GLU A 4 10.41 1.60 -24.29
N TRP A 5 11.19 0.63 -23.83
CA TRP A 5 10.70 -0.35 -22.87
C TRP A 5 10.37 0.31 -21.52
N SER A 6 11.19 1.26 -21.07
CA SER A 6 10.91 2.06 -19.87
C SER A 6 9.61 2.85 -20.00
N LYS A 7 9.35 3.46 -21.17
CA LYS A 7 8.06 4.11 -21.48
C LYS A 7 6.89 3.13 -21.35
N LYS A 8 6.98 1.93 -21.94
CA LYS A 8 5.95 0.89 -21.80
C LYS A 8 5.71 0.54 -20.33
N ILE A 9 6.78 0.30 -19.56
CA ILE A 9 6.67 0.00 -18.12
C ILE A 9 5.93 1.11 -17.36
N LEU A 10 6.21 2.39 -17.65
CA LEU A 10 5.50 3.50 -17.01
C LEU A 10 4.01 3.55 -17.38
N ILE A 11 3.67 3.22 -18.63
CA ILE A 11 2.29 3.10 -19.09
C ILE A 11 1.59 1.94 -18.37
N ASP A 12 2.22 0.76 -18.35
CA ASP A 12 1.70 -0.44 -17.68
C ASP A 12 1.48 -0.17 -16.18
N LEU A 13 2.41 0.54 -15.51
CA LEU A 13 2.24 0.98 -14.12
C LEU A 13 1.05 1.92 -13.95
N ALA A 14 0.87 2.89 -14.85
CA ALA A 14 -0.23 3.83 -14.79
C ALA A 14 -1.60 3.17 -15.02
N GLU A 15 -1.67 2.13 -15.87
CA GLU A 15 -2.87 1.30 -16.06
C GLU A 15 -3.29 0.59 -14.76
N THR A 16 -2.36 0.35 -13.83
CA THR A 16 -2.69 -0.19 -12.49
C THR A 16 -3.27 0.85 -11.52
N GLY A 17 -3.27 2.13 -11.90
CA GLY A 17 -3.77 3.26 -11.12
C GLY A 17 -2.71 4.19 -10.56
N VAL A 18 -1.42 3.97 -10.88
CA VAL A 18 -0.32 4.84 -10.46
C VAL A 18 -0.40 6.18 -11.17
N GLU A 19 -0.49 7.26 -10.39
CA GLU A 19 -0.43 8.64 -10.91
C GLU A 19 0.81 9.39 -10.41
N GLU A 20 1.41 8.89 -9.32
CA GLU A 20 2.51 9.51 -8.60
C GLU A 20 3.69 8.54 -8.56
N PHE A 21 4.84 9.01 -9.02
CA PHE A 21 6.09 8.27 -9.07
C PHE A 21 7.11 8.99 -8.20
N VAL A 22 7.76 8.26 -7.30
CA VAL A 22 8.87 8.76 -6.50
C VAL A 22 10.13 8.08 -7.01
N PHE A 23 11.23 8.80 -7.20
CA PHE A 23 12.44 8.19 -7.72
C PHE A 23 13.72 8.77 -7.12
N CYS A 24 14.74 7.90 -7.03
CA CYS A 24 16.12 8.29 -6.76
C CYS A 24 16.95 8.05 -8.02
N ALA A 25 17.60 9.09 -8.53
CA ALA A 25 18.36 8.99 -9.77
C ALA A 25 19.68 8.22 -9.56
N GLY A 26 19.92 7.23 -10.41
CA GLY A 26 21.17 6.50 -10.48
C GLY A 26 21.50 6.07 -11.90
N ALA A 27 22.67 5.46 -12.09
CA ALA A 27 23.10 5.06 -13.42
C ALA A 27 22.14 4.00 -14.01
N ARG A 28 21.86 2.91 -13.28
CA ARG A 28 21.15 1.74 -13.83
C ARG A 28 19.67 2.00 -14.12
N ASN A 29 19.01 2.90 -13.39
CA ASN A 29 17.62 3.31 -13.66
C ASN A 29 17.50 4.53 -14.56
N SER A 30 18.59 5.02 -15.16
CA SER A 30 18.55 6.16 -16.10
C SER A 30 17.53 6.02 -17.24
N PRO A 31 17.24 4.83 -17.81
CA PRO A 31 16.19 4.69 -18.83
C PRO A 31 14.79 5.03 -18.28
N LEU A 32 14.49 4.62 -17.05
CA LEU A 32 13.23 4.93 -16.35
C LEU A 32 13.14 6.41 -15.99
N VAL A 33 14.23 6.99 -15.50
CA VAL A 33 14.28 8.43 -15.16
C VAL A 33 14.08 9.29 -16.41
N MET A 34 14.69 8.92 -17.55
CA MET A 34 14.45 9.61 -18.82
C MET A 34 13.02 9.44 -19.32
N ALA A 35 12.42 8.27 -19.15
CA ALA A 35 11.02 8.07 -19.50
C ALA A 35 10.08 8.90 -18.62
N LEU A 36 10.36 9.02 -17.31
CA LEU A 36 9.61 9.88 -16.39
C LEU A 36 9.69 11.36 -16.79
N ASP A 37 10.86 11.86 -17.18
CA ASP A 37 11.06 13.25 -17.62
C ASP A 37 10.22 13.62 -18.87
N ARG A 38 9.99 12.64 -19.76
CA ARG A 38 9.20 12.81 -20.98
C ARG A 38 7.72 12.53 -20.82
N ALA A 39 7.31 11.91 -19.71
CA ALA A 39 5.92 11.58 -19.44
C ALA A 39 5.12 12.82 -18.99
N LYS A 40 3.95 13.04 -19.59
CA LYS A 40 2.94 14.02 -19.16
C LYS A 40 1.71 13.31 -18.61
N GLY A 41 0.96 13.96 -17.73
CA GLY A 41 -0.25 13.39 -17.11
C GLY A 41 -0.01 12.64 -15.79
N ILE A 42 1.25 12.50 -15.37
CA ILE A 42 1.66 11.92 -14.08
C ILE A 42 2.46 12.95 -13.27
N LYS A 43 2.67 12.68 -11.98
CA LYS A 43 3.60 13.45 -11.13
C LYS A 43 4.82 12.62 -10.79
N ALA A 44 6.00 13.22 -10.91
CA ALA A 44 7.26 12.62 -10.52
C ALA A 44 7.95 13.43 -9.42
N TYR A 45 8.39 12.76 -8.36
CA TYR A 45 9.07 13.35 -7.20
C TYR A 45 10.49 12.80 -7.12
N SER A 46 11.48 13.67 -7.25
CA SER A 46 12.89 13.30 -7.14
C SER A 46 13.37 13.40 -5.70
N PHE A 47 14.09 12.37 -5.25
CA PHE A 47 14.73 12.31 -3.95
C PHE A 47 16.22 11.99 -4.09
N PHE A 48 17.01 12.40 -3.09
CA PHE A 48 18.43 12.14 -3.05
C PHE A 48 18.78 10.76 -2.48
N GLU A 49 17.92 10.19 -1.63
CA GLU A 49 18.16 8.90 -1.00
C GLU A 49 16.87 8.05 -0.99
N GLU A 50 17.04 6.74 -1.03
CA GLU A 50 15.98 5.77 -1.30
C GLU A 50 15.05 5.51 -0.11
N ARG A 51 15.56 5.61 1.11
CA ARG A 51 14.78 5.28 2.31
C ARG A 51 13.70 6.31 2.56
N SER A 52 13.98 7.62 2.59
CA SER A 52 12.91 8.62 2.74
C SER A 52 12.09 8.78 1.47
N ALA A 53 12.65 8.51 0.28
CA ALA A 53 11.84 8.37 -0.94
C ALA A 53 10.76 7.30 -0.77
N SER A 54 11.12 6.13 -0.25
CA SER A 54 10.18 5.02 -0.02
C SER A 54 9.12 5.34 1.05
N PHE A 55 9.48 6.04 2.13
CA PHE A 55 8.52 6.49 3.13
C PHE A 55 7.63 7.63 2.62
N PHE A 56 8.15 8.51 1.75
CA PHE A 56 7.35 9.53 1.10
C PHE A 56 6.32 8.89 0.16
N ALA A 57 6.73 7.90 -0.64
CA ALA A 57 5.83 7.12 -1.49
C ALA A 57 4.75 6.38 -0.67
N LEU A 58 5.14 5.76 0.44
CA LEU A 58 4.20 5.15 1.40
C LEU A 58 3.16 6.17 1.89
N GLY A 59 3.60 7.38 2.26
CA GLY A 59 2.73 8.46 2.72
C GLY A 59 1.74 8.91 1.64
N LEU A 60 2.21 9.09 0.40
CA LEU A 60 1.35 9.42 -0.75
C LEU A 60 0.31 8.32 -1.00
N ALA A 61 0.72 7.05 -1.02
CA ALA A 61 -0.18 5.92 -1.24
C ALA A 61 -1.22 5.81 -0.13
N ARG A 62 -0.81 6.01 1.13
CA ARG A 62 -1.71 5.99 2.29
C ARG A 62 -2.70 7.15 2.28
N ALA A 63 -2.28 8.34 1.87
CA ALA A 63 -3.13 9.53 1.85
C ALA A 63 -4.15 9.49 0.70
N SER A 64 -3.72 9.02 -0.47
CA SER A 64 -4.56 8.94 -1.67
C SER A 64 -5.42 7.67 -1.74
N GLY A 65 -5.02 6.59 -1.06
CA GLY A 65 -5.61 5.26 -1.24
C GLY A 65 -5.25 4.64 -2.59
N ARG A 66 -4.30 5.22 -3.34
CA ARG A 66 -3.93 4.79 -4.69
C ARG A 66 -2.55 4.17 -4.72
N PRO A 67 -2.27 3.29 -5.70
CA PRO A 67 -0.91 2.80 -5.92
C PRO A 67 0.08 3.93 -6.19
N VAL A 68 1.25 3.86 -5.56
CA VAL A 68 2.39 4.76 -5.82
C VAL A 68 3.62 3.92 -6.13
N ALA A 69 4.35 4.30 -7.18
CA ALA A 69 5.58 3.63 -7.57
C ALA A 69 6.81 4.34 -6.98
N VAL A 70 7.74 3.59 -6.40
CA VAL A 70 9.07 4.07 -6.01
C VAL A 70 10.14 3.43 -6.88
N ILE A 71 10.91 4.25 -7.60
CA ILE A 71 11.90 3.81 -8.58
C ILE A 71 13.32 4.06 -8.05
N THR A 72 14.18 3.04 -8.08
CA THR A 72 15.59 3.20 -7.72
C THR A 72 16.55 2.40 -8.60
N THR A 73 17.85 2.71 -8.48
CA THR A 73 18.96 2.03 -9.17
C THR A 73 19.30 0.68 -8.52
N SER A 74 20.22 -0.07 -9.13
CA SER A 74 20.67 -1.36 -8.63
C SER A 74 21.53 -1.26 -7.37
N GLY A 75 21.70 -2.38 -6.67
CA GLY A 75 22.58 -2.51 -5.51
C GLY A 75 21.86 -2.18 -4.20
N THR A 76 22.60 -1.65 -3.23
CA THR A 76 22.09 -1.36 -1.88
C THR A 76 20.92 -0.38 -1.88
N ALA A 77 20.80 0.44 -2.92
CA ALA A 77 19.66 1.33 -3.15
C ALA A 77 18.31 0.59 -3.11
N ALA A 78 18.23 -0.62 -3.69
CA ALA A 78 17.04 -1.45 -3.59
C ALA A 78 16.74 -1.88 -2.14
N ALA A 79 17.76 -2.19 -1.35
CA ALA A 79 17.60 -2.64 0.03
C ALA A 79 17.09 -1.52 0.96
N GLU A 80 17.41 -0.26 0.66
CA GLU A 80 16.90 0.90 1.41
C GLU A 80 15.38 1.09 1.30
N LEU A 81 14.72 0.43 0.34
CA LEU A 81 13.26 0.41 0.24
C LEU A 81 12.58 -0.56 1.24
N LEU A 82 13.35 -1.47 1.85
CA LEU A 82 12.81 -2.54 2.71
C LEU A 82 12.00 -2.02 3.91
N PRO A 83 12.41 -0.96 4.65
CA PRO A 83 11.64 -0.48 5.80
C PRO A 83 10.21 -0.03 5.43
N ALA A 84 10.06 0.77 4.36
CA ALA A 84 8.75 1.21 3.89
C ALA A 84 7.93 0.06 3.30
N THR A 85 8.60 -0.93 2.70
CA THR A 85 7.95 -2.16 2.21
C THR A 85 7.31 -2.96 3.34
N ILE A 86 8.04 -3.16 4.46
CA ILE A 86 7.54 -3.87 5.63
C ILE A 86 6.32 -3.13 6.22
N GLU A 87 6.41 -1.81 6.36
CA GLU A 87 5.30 -0.99 6.84
C GLU A 87 4.09 -1.07 5.91
N ALA A 88 4.30 -0.93 4.59
CA ALA A 88 3.24 -1.05 3.59
C ALA A 88 2.56 -2.43 3.62
N PHE A 89 3.33 -3.50 3.84
CA PHE A 89 2.80 -4.86 3.98
C PHE A 89 1.88 -4.98 5.21
N HIS A 90 2.32 -4.49 6.36
CA HIS A 90 1.54 -4.59 7.59
C HIS A 90 0.32 -3.67 7.62
N THR A 91 0.38 -2.54 6.91
CA THR A 91 -0.69 -1.54 6.86
C THR A 91 -1.56 -1.64 5.61
N GLY A 92 -1.29 -2.59 4.72
CA GLY A 92 -2.06 -2.83 3.51
C GLY A 92 -1.98 -1.72 2.47
N VAL A 93 -0.87 -0.98 2.42
CA VAL A 93 -0.68 0.16 1.50
C VAL A 93 -0.18 -0.34 0.14
N PRO A 94 -0.77 0.10 -0.98
CA PRO A 94 -0.38 -0.33 -2.33
C PRO A 94 0.89 0.37 -2.82
N LEU A 95 2.06 -0.08 -2.36
CA LEU A 95 3.36 0.43 -2.80
C LEU A 95 3.95 -0.46 -3.90
N ILE A 96 4.37 0.11 -5.03
CA ILE A 96 5.08 -0.63 -6.09
C ILE A 96 6.56 -0.26 -6.06
N LEU A 97 7.41 -1.24 -5.77
CA LEU A 97 8.86 -1.11 -5.74
C LEU A 97 9.39 -1.43 -7.13
N VAL A 98 10.01 -0.46 -7.79
CA VAL A 98 10.59 -0.62 -9.13
C VAL A 98 12.10 -0.47 -9.02
N THR A 99 12.82 -1.59 -9.06
CA THR A 99 14.27 -1.60 -8.89
C THR A 99 14.92 -1.89 -10.22
N ALA A 100 15.76 -0.98 -10.71
CA ALA A 100 16.63 -1.32 -11.82
C ALA A 100 17.71 -2.31 -11.34
N ASP A 101 18.12 -3.20 -12.22
CA ASP A 101 19.12 -4.23 -11.95
C ASP A 101 20.10 -4.37 -13.10
N ARG A 102 21.24 -4.98 -12.83
CA ARG A 102 22.18 -5.46 -13.85
C ARG A 102 21.57 -6.66 -14.57
N PRO A 103 22.01 -6.96 -15.81
CA PRO A 103 21.59 -8.17 -16.50
C PRO A 103 21.87 -9.41 -15.65
N ARG A 104 20.97 -10.40 -15.70
CA ARG A 104 21.04 -11.61 -14.85
C ARG A 104 22.39 -12.30 -14.93
N ARG A 105 23.00 -12.33 -16.12
CA ARG A 105 24.34 -12.90 -16.37
C ARG A 105 25.47 -12.27 -15.55
N LEU A 106 25.26 -11.10 -14.95
CA LEU A 106 26.24 -10.41 -14.09
C LEU A 106 26.00 -10.65 -12.60
N ARG A 107 24.90 -11.28 -12.19
CA ARG A 107 24.66 -11.64 -10.79
C ARG A 107 25.70 -12.66 -10.31
N GLY A 108 26.22 -12.46 -9.11
CA GLY A 108 27.25 -13.35 -8.52
C GLY A 108 28.64 -13.29 -9.19
N THR A 109 28.86 -12.40 -10.17
CA THR A 109 30.14 -12.31 -10.89
C THR A 109 31.16 -11.36 -10.25
N GLY A 110 30.76 -10.63 -9.20
CA GLY A 110 31.55 -9.53 -8.65
C GLY A 110 31.43 -8.21 -9.43
N ALA A 111 30.49 -8.12 -10.37
CA ALA A 111 30.19 -6.87 -11.07
C ALA A 111 29.85 -5.73 -10.08
N PRO A 112 30.37 -4.51 -10.30
CA PRO A 112 30.15 -3.40 -9.39
C PRO A 112 28.68 -2.99 -9.35
N GLN A 113 28.18 -2.70 -8.14
CA GLN A 113 26.78 -2.34 -7.87
C GLN A 113 25.77 -3.38 -8.39
N ALA A 114 26.16 -4.66 -8.39
CA ALA A 114 25.28 -5.80 -8.60
C ALA A 114 25.11 -6.55 -7.27
N ILE A 115 23.86 -6.79 -6.88
CA ILE A 115 23.50 -7.71 -5.79
C ILE A 115 22.45 -8.68 -6.33
N ASP A 116 22.13 -9.73 -5.57
CA ASP A 116 20.94 -10.52 -5.85
C ASP A 116 19.71 -9.76 -5.35
N GLN A 117 18.96 -9.16 -6.27
CA GLN A 117 17.72 -8.43 -5.96
C GLN A 117 16.49 -9.34 -5.97
N THR A 118 16.62 -10.59 -6.43
CA THR A 118 15.52 -11.55 -6.44
C THR A 118 15.23 -12.02 -5.02
N GLY A 119 13.97 -11.99 -4.60
CA GLY A 119 13.54 -12.33 -3.25
C GLY A 119 13.96 -11.31 -2.17
N LEU A 120 14.45 -10.13 -2.55
CA LEU A 120 14.99 -9.14 -1.61
C LEU A 120 13.97 -8.71 -0.54
N TYR A 121 12.69 -8.65 -0.90
CA TYR A 121 11.60 -8.28 0.01
C TYR A 121 10.84 -9.48 0.57
N ALA A 122 11.20 -10.70 0.15
CA ALA A 122 10.67 -11.97 0.64
C ALA A 122 9.14 -11.96 0.81
N LYS A 123 8.64 -12.22 2.02
CA LYS A 123 7.21 -12.30 2.32
C LYS A 123 6.48 -10.95 2.35
N PHE A 124 7.20 -9.83 2.24
CA PHE A 124 6.63 -8.49 2.39
C PHE A 124 6.07 -7.91 1.07
N VAL A 125 6.10 -8.70 -0.01
CA VAL A 125 5.48 -8.37 -1.29
C VAL A 125 4.44 -9.43 -1.65
N ALA A 126 3.34 -9.02 -2.28
CA ALA A 126 2.31 -9.93 -2.78
C ALA A 126 2.70 -10.59 -4.11
N ALA A 127 3.54 -9.92 -4.89
CA ALA A 127 4.08 -10.42 -6.14
C ALA A 127 5.47 -9.85 -6.37
N GLU A 128 6.29 -10.63 -7.06
CA GLU A 128 7.63 -10.25 -7.49
C GLU A 128 7.78 -10.61 -8.98
N PHE A 129 8.30 -9.66 -9.75
CA PHE A 129 8.61 -9.85 -11.18
C PHE A 129 10.08 -9.53 -11.41
N ASP A 130 10.81 -10.46 -12.01
CA ASP A 130 12.19 -10.25 -12.45
C ASP A 130 12.23 -10.22 -13.97
N LEU A 131 12.45 -9.04 -14.56
CA LEU A 131 12.26 -8.79 -15.98
C LEU A 131 13.59 -8.54 -16.69
N GLU A 132 13.74 -9.09 -17.89
CA GLU A 132 14.75 -8.69 -18.88
C GLU A 132 14.06 -8.01 -20.06
N LEU A 133 14.82 -7.36 -20.95
CA LEU A 133 14.29 -6.55 -22.04
C LEU A 133 13.15 -7.23 -22.82
N GLY A 134 11.99 -6.57 -22.87
CA GLY A 134 10.77 -7.10 -23.51
C GLY A 134 9.89 -7.94 -22.58
N GLY A 135 10.32 -8.19 -21.34
CA GLY A 135 9.50 -8.81 -20.31
C GLY A 135 8.32 -7.94 -19.92
N GLU A 136 7.23 -8.59 -19.55
CA GLU A 136 5.97 -7.98 -19.14
C GLU A 136 5.59 -8.47 -17.73
N PHE A 137 4.72 -7.71 -17.06
CA PHE A 137 4.17 -8.07 -15.76
C PHE A 137 2.66 -7.82 -15.79
N GLU A 138 1.90 -8.63 -15.03
CA GLU A 138 0.45 -8.50 -14.94
C GLU A 138 0.03 -8.35 -13.48
N LEU A 139 -0.71 -7.27 -13.18
CA LEU A 139 -1.20 -6.96 -11.84
C LEU A 139 -2.73 -7.03 -11.72
N GLY A 140 -3.40 -7.73 -12.65
CA GLY A 140 -4.87 -7.84 -12.66
C GLY A 140 -5.46 -8.46 -11.38
N GLU A 141 -4.75 -9.41 -10.77
CA GLU A 141 -5.16 -10.07 -9.53
C GLU A 141 -4.67 -9.36 -8.25
N TRP A 142 -3.89 -8.29 -8.38
CA TRP A 142 -3.34 -7.58 -7.23
C TRP A 142 -4.43 -6.79 -6.51
N GLN A 143 -4.76 -7.22 -5.29
CA GLN A 143 -5.78 -6.60 -4.45
C GLN A 143 -5.41 -5.22 -3.90
N LYS A 144 -4.22 -4.68 -4.23
CA LYS A 144 -3.73 -3.36 -3.78
C LYS A 144 -3.68 -3.22 -2.25
N ARG A 145 -3.35 -4.33 -1.57
CA ARG A 145 -3.29 -4.45 -0.10
C ARG A 145 -1.98 -4.99 0.44
N ALA A 146 -0.96 -4.96 -0.40
CA ALA A 146 0.40 -5.32 -0.05
C ALA A 146 1.31 -4.79 -1.16
N PRO A 147 2.59 -4.55 -0.87
CA PRO A 147 3.55 -4.12 -1.88
C PRO A 147 3.71 -5.12 -3.02
N VAL A 148 4.20 -4.62 -4.15
CA VAL A 148 4.67 -5.44 -5.28
C VAL A 148 6.09 -5.03 -5.60
N HIS A 149 6.93 -5.99 -5.99
CA HIS A 149 8.27 -5.72 -6.47
C HIS A 149 8.41 -6.05 -7.95
N ILE A 150 8.88 -5.08 -8.73
CA ILE A 150 9.21 -5.22 -10.14
C ILE A 150 10.70 -4.90 -10.30
N ASN A 151 11.50 -5.95 -10.48
CA ASN A 151 12.91 -5.86 -10.77
C ASN A 151 13.14 -5.82 -12.29
N ILE A 152 13.86 -4.80 -12.78
CA ILE A 152 14.05 -4.55 -14.21
C ILE A 152 15.53 -4.60 -14.55
N CYS A 153 15.95 -5.68 -15.21
CA CYS A 153 17.33 -5.86 -15.66
C CYS A 153 17.60 -5.06 -16.92
N PHE A 154 18.48 -4.06 -16.83
CA PHE A 154 18.91 -3.25 -17.97
C PHE A 154 20.31 -3.61 -18.44
N ASP A 155 20.41 -3.91 -19.73
CA ASP A 155 21.69 -4.08 -20.41
C ASP A 155 22.25 -2.75 -20.91
N GLU A 156 23.57 -2.72 -21.10
CA GLU A 156 24.24 -1.58 -21.72
C GLU A 156 24.15 -1.67 -23.26
N PRO A 157 24.02 -0.54 -23.98
CA PRO A 157 23.95 0.83 -23.47
C PRO A 157 22.60 1.14 -22.80
N LEU A 158 22.64 1.84 -21.65
CA LEU A 158 21.43 2.18 -20.89
C LEU A 158 20.57 3.19 -21.66
N ILE A 159 21.20 4.28 -22.11
CA ILE A 159 20.58 5.29 -22.95
C ILE A 159 20.91 4.97 -24.39
N ASP A 160 19.91 4.46 -25.10
CA ASP A 160 20.07 3.92 -26.44
C ASP A 160 19.21 4.63 -27.50
N GLY A 161 18.76 5.84 -27.17
CA GLY A 161 17.99 6.70 -28.06
C GLY A 161 17.50 7.97 -27.38
N THR A 162 16.57 8.64 -28.04
CA THR A 162 15.79 9.75 -27.50
C THR A 162 14.32 9.36 -27.41
N LEU A 163 13.61 9.95 -26.47
CA LEU A 163 12.18 9.75 -26.30
C LEU A 163 11.45 11.08 -26.48
N GLU A 164 10.48 11.11 -27.38
CA GLU A 164 9.56 12.24 -27.50
C GLU A 164 8.65 12.33 -26.28
N GLU A 165 8.11 13.52 -26.00
CA GLU A 165 7.12 13.66 -24.94
C GLU A 165 5.90 12.80 -25.26
N PHE A 166 5.37 12.13 -24.24
CA PHE A 166 4.21 11.26 -24.38
C PHE A 166 3.25 11.48 -23.23
N HIS A 167 1.96 11.28 -23.50
CA HIS A 167 0.92 11.43 -22.49
C HIS A 167 0.53 10.07 -21.94
N ILE A 168 0.52 9.96 -20.62
CA ILE A 168 -0.04 8.82 -19.91
C ILE A 168 -1.45 9.21 -19.51
N GLY A 169 -2.45 8.65 -20.20
CA GLY A 169 -3.85 8.85 -19.87
C GLY A 169 -4.25 7.98 -18.68
N THR A 170 -4.84 8.58 -17.66
CA THR A 170 -5.38 7.84 -16.52
C THR A 170 -6.82 7.45 -16.84
N SER A 171 -7.05 6.20 -17.27
CA SER A 171 -8.38 5.60 -17.39
C SER A 171 -8.85 4.94 -16.09
N TYR A 172 -8.14 5.20 -14.98
CA TYR A 172 -8.36 4.51 -13.73
C TYR A 172 -9.70 4.88 -13.10
N GLU A 173 -10.66 3.97 -13.19
CA GLU A 173 -11.79 3.93 -12.27
C GLU A 173 -11.28 3.51 -10.89
N ASP A 174 -11.73 4.21 -9.85
CA ASP A 174 -11.30 3.97 -8.48
C ASP A 174 -11.72 2.58 -8.01
N THR A 175 -10.86 1.60 -8.30
CA THR A 175 -10.99 0.22 -7.86
C THR A 175 -10.32 0.01 -6.51
N PHE A 176 -9.92 1.07 -5.80
CA PHE A 176 -9.59 0.96 -4.39
C PHE A 176 -10.88 0.68 -3.62
N VAL A 177 -11.27 -0.58 -3.65
CA VAL A 177 -12.39 -1.09 -2.88
C VAL A 177 -11.90 -1.25 -1.45
N GLY A 178 -11.83 -0.15 -0.71
CA GLY A 178 -11.69 -0.14 0.75
C GLY A 178 -12.73 -1.05 1.45
N SER A 179 -13.78 -1.49 0.74
CA SER A 179 -14.84 -2.34 1.26
C SER A 179 -14.71 -3.85 1.01
N SER A 180 -13.81 -4.35 0.15
CA SER A 180 -13.78 -5.78 -0.18
C SER A 180 -12.78 -6.56 0.66
N ARG A 181 -12.99 -6.58 1.99
CA ARG A 181 -12.34 -7.56 2.89
C ARG A 181 -12.88 -8.99 2.70
N CYS A 182 -13.85 -9.21 1.81
CA CYS A 182 -14.41 -10.52 1.50
C CYS A 182 -14.61 -10.65 -0.01
N THR A 183 -13.59 -11.11 -0.73
CA THR A 183 -13.71 -11.51 -2.15
C THR A 183 -14.13 -12.97 -2.30
N SER A 184 -14.22 -13.74 -1.21
CA SER A 184 -14.89 -15.05 -1.26
C SER A 184 -16.36 -14.89 -0.87
N THR A 185 -17.24 -15.22 -1.80
CA THR A 185 -18.70 -15.29 -1.60
C THR A 185 -19.09 -16.15 -0.41
N THR A 186 -18.24 -17.11 -0.02
CA THR A 186 -18.38 -17.97 1.15
C THR A 186 -18.07 -17.28 2.50
N SER A 187 -17.32 -16.19 2.51
CA SER A 187 -16.90 -15.51 3.77
C SER A 187 -17.88 -14.42 4.24
N ALA A 188 -18.54 -13.71 3.34
CA ALA A 188 -19.45 -12.62 3.71
C ALA A 188 -20.73 -13.15 4.37
N GLU A 189 -21.34 -14.21 3.83
CA GLU A 189 -22.51 -14.86 4.45
C GLU A 189 -22.15 -15.50 5.79
N TRP A 190 -21.03 -16.22 5.85
CA TRP A 190 -20.55 -16.83 7.10
C TRP A 190 -20.24 -15.77 8.17
N ALA A 191 -19.57 -14.68 7.80
CA ALA A 191 -19.28 -13.56 8.70
C ALA A 191 -20.57 -12.90 9.20
N SER A 192 -21.55 -12.72 8.32
CA SER A 192 -22.87 -12.14 8.67
C SER A 192 -23.64 -13.03 9.64
N VAL A 193 -23.66 -14.34 9.40
CA VAL A 193 -24.29 -15.32 10.30
C VAL A 193 -23.59 -15.34 11.66
N ARG A 194 -22.25 -15.32 11.68
CA ARG A 194 -21.46 -15.31 12.91
C ARG A 194 -21.65 -14.02 13.71
N LEU A 195 -21.67 -12.87 13.03
CA LEU A 195 -21.96 -11.58 13.64
C LEU A 195 -23.39 -11.57 14.21
N ALA A 196 -24.40 -11.98 13.43
CA ALA A 196 -25.78 -12.04 13.91
C ALA A 196 -25.93 -12.94 15.15
N ARG A 197 -25.23 -14.08 15.18
CA ARG A 197 -25.19 -14.95 16.36
C ARG A 197 -24.50 -14.26 17.54
N PHE A 198 -23.36 -13.62 17.33
CA PHE A 198 -22.62 -12.88 18.36
C PHE A 198 -23.46 -11.74 18.96
N MET A 199 -24.20 -10.99 18.13
CA MET A 199 -25.08 -9.92 18.58
C MET A 199 -26.24 -10.42 19.46
N LYS A 200 -26.66 -11.68 19.29
CA LYS A 200 -27.70 -12.33 20.11
C LYS A 200 -27.17 -12.99 21.40
N MET A 201 -25.86 -13.11 21.57
CA MET A 201 -25.29 -13.70 22.80
C MET A 201 -25.58 -12.82 24.02
N PRO A 202 -25.82 -13.40 25.21
CA PRO A 202 -26.09 -12.63 26.42
C PRO A 202 -24.84 -11.88 26.93
N GLY A 203 -25.07 -10.77 27.62
CA GLY A 203 -24.03 -9.99 28.30
C GLY A 203 -23.70 -8.66 27.62
N ASP A 204 -23.00 -7.79 28.34
CA ASP A 204 -22.75 -6.43 27.88
C ASP A 204 -21.75 -6.41 26.71
N LEU A 205 -22.04 -5.56 25.73
CA LEU A 205 -21.23 -5.36 24.52
C LEU A 205 -20.41 -4.08 24.65
N MET A 206 -19.13 -4.17 24.29
CA MET A 206 -18.26 -3.03 24.06
C MET A 206 -17.74 -3.07 22.62
N VAL A 207 -17.56 -1.90 22.01
CA VAL A 207 -16.97 -1.76 20.68
C VAL A 207 -15.59 -1.13 20.78
N LEU A 208 -14.63 -1.68 20.05
CA LEU A 208 -13.30 -1.10 19.84
C LEU A 208 -13.23 -0.65 18.39
N VAL A 209 -12.86 0.59 18.14
CA VAL A 209 -12.69 1.12 16.78
C VAL A 209 -11.24 1.52 16.60
N GLY A 210 -10.54 0.74 15.78
CA GLY A 210 -9.18 1.01 15.33
C GLY A 210 -9.17 1.88 14.07
N THR A 211 -8.10 1.76 13.28
CA THR A 211 -7.90 2.57 12.07
C THR A 211 -9.01 2.35 11.03
N LEU A 212 -9.62 3.43 10.56
CA LEU A 212 -10.58 3.46 9.45
C LEU A 212 -9.96 4.22 8.27
N GLU A 213 -10.06 3.64 7.08
CA GLU A 213 -9.28 4.00 5.89
C GLU A 213 -9.89 5.21 5.17
N SER A 214 -11.21 5.35 5.14
CA SER A 214 -11.89 6.40 4.37
C SER A 214 -12.91 7.22 5.17
N ASN A 215 -13.19 8.44 4.70
CA ASN A 215 -14.27 9.27 5.28
C ASN A 215 -15.65 8.60 5.17
N ARG A 216 -15.88 7.83 4.10
CA ARG A 216 -17.11 7.05 3.92
C ARG A 216 -17.23 5.93 4.97
N GLU A 217 -16.14 5.22 5.21
CA GLU A 217 -16.08 4.18 6.26
C GLU A 217 -16.32 4.81 7.64
N ARG A 218 -15.65 5.92 7.95
CA ARG A 218 -15.85 6.68 9.19
C ARG A 218 -17.32 7.09 9.39
N ALA A 219 -17.95 7.66 8.37
CA ALA A 219 -19.37 8.04 8.42
C ALA A 219 -20.31 6.83 8.62
N THR A 220 -20.02 5.72 7.95
CA THR A 220 -20.79 4.48 8.05
C THR A 220 -20.66 3.88 9.46
N VAL A 221 -19.43 3.77 9.97
CA VAL A 221 -19.15 3.26 11.31
C VAL A 221 -19.75 4.17 12.37
N SER A 222 -19.61 5.49 12.24
CA SER A 222 -20.25 6.44 13.16
C SER A 222 -21.76 6.25 13.23
N THR A 223 -22.43 6.13 12.08
CA THR A 223 -23.88 5.86 12.02
C THR A 223 -24.25 4.55 12.71
N PHE A 224 -23.53 3.47 12.40
CA PHE A 224 -23.72 2.15 13.03
C PHE A 224 -23.55 2.19 14.55
N LEU A 225 -22.52 2.88 15.06
CA LEU A 225 -22.26 2.99 16.50
C LEU A 225 -23.38 3.72 17.23
N ARG A 226 -23.93 4.79 16.64
CA ARG A 226 -25.06 5.53 17.22
C ARG A 226 -26.32 4.66 17.32
N GLU A 227 -26.62 3.90 16.27
CA GLU A 227 -27.76 2.98 16.26
C GLU A 227 -27.59 1.84 17.25
N LEU A 228 -26.35 1.34 17.39
CA LEU A 228 -26.02 0.27 18.31
C LEU A 228 -26.10 0.71 19.78
N GLY A 229 -25.70 1.94 20.09
CA GLY A 229 -25.77 2.52 21.43
C GLY A 229 -24.84 1.88 22.48
N ALA A 230 -23.94 0.98 22.07
CA ALA A 230 -22.99 0.32 22.96
C ALA A 230 -21.80 1.23 23.32
N PRO A 231 -21.21 1.10 24.52
CA PRO A 231 -19.98 1.79 24.87
C PRO A 231 -18.86 1.52 23.86
N VAL A 232 -18.20 2.57 23.39
CA VAL A 232 -17.17 2.48 22.35
C VAL A 232 -15.85 3.08 22.81
N TYR A 233 -14.76 2.34 22.66
CA TYR A 233 -13.41 2.89 22.74
C TYR A 233 -12.90 3.19 21.34
N LEU A 234 -12.55 4.46 21.12
CA LEU A 234 -12.07 4.98 19.85
C LEU A 234 -10.56 5.15 19.95
N GLU A 235 -9.80 4.32 19.23
CA GLU A 235 -8.36 4.50 19.12
C GLU A 235 -8.05 5.84 18.44
N ALA A 236 -6.87 6.40 18.70
CA ALA A 236 -6.47 7.69 18.12
C ALA A 236 -6.47 7.66 16.58
N THR A 237 -6.21 6.51 15.98
CA THR A 237 -6.15 6.30 14.53
C THR A 237 -7.53 6.08 13.89
N SER A 238 -8.60 5.97 14.66
CA SER A 238 -9.96 5.76 14.13
C SER A 238 -10.50 6.94 13.31
N GLY A 239 -10.00 8.15 13.58
CA GLY A 239 -10.54 9.39 13.02
C GLY A 239 -11.94 9.75 13.55
N LEU A 240 -12.45 9.04 14.56
CA LEU A 240 -13.77 9.27 15.15
C LEU A 240 -13.73 9.81 16.58
N ARG A 241 -12.54 9.94 17.18
CA ARG A 241 -12.38 10.37 18.59
C ARG A 241 -13.04 11.72 18.91
N GLU A 242 -13.03 12.63 17.93
CA GLU A 242 -13.61 13.97 18.03
C GLU A 242 -15.05 14.07 17.48
N ASP A 243 -15.65 12.95 17.07
CA ASP A 243 -17.04 12.91 16.60
C ASP A 243 -18.00 13.18 17.78
N GLN A 244 -18.60 14.37 17.78
CA GLN A 244 -19.51 14.80 18.83
C GLN A 244 -20.77 13.94 18.90
N SER A 245 -21.20 13.34 17.78
CA SER A 245 -22.40 12.50 17.73
C SER A 245 -22.24 11.19 18.52
N LEU A 246 -21.00 10.78 18.80
CA LEU A 246 -20.67 9.61 19.62
C LEU A 246 -20.44 9.97 21.10
N GLY A 247 -20.60 11.23 21.50
CA GLY A 247 -20.22 11.73 22.82
C GLY A 247 -20.84 10.99 24.01
N MET A 248 -22.07 10.47 23.86
CA MET A 248 -22.77 9.73 24.92
C MET A 248 -22.27 8.29 25.11
N ILE A 249 -21.64 7.72 24.08
CA ILE A 249 -21.19 6.31 24.07
C ILE A 249 -19.66 6.18 24.05
N ALA A 250 -18.93 7.25 23.74
CA ALA A 250 -17.48 7.24 23.59
C ALA A 250 -16.73 7.26 24.93
N LEU A 251 -15.89 6.24 25.15
CA LEU A 251 -15.00 6.09 26.30
C LEU A 251 -13.70 6.85 26.06
N ARG A 252 -13.65 8.11 26.49
CA ARG A 252 -12.50 9.02 26.24
C ARG A 252 -11.24 8.74 27.07
N SER A 253 -11.35 7.90 28.10
CA SER A 253 -10.26 7.56 29.02
C SER A 253 -10.00 6.05 29.09
N GLY A 254 -9.92 5.38 27.94
CA GLY A 254 -9.78 3.92 27.88
C GLY A 254 -8.62 3.36 28.69
N ASP A 255 -7.45 4.01 28.73
CA ASP A 255 -6.29 3.50 29.49
C ASP A 255 -6.55 3.42 31.01
N LYS A 256 -7.42 4.29 31.52
CA LYS A 256 -7.85 4.29 32.93
C LYS A 256 -9.10 3.44 33.16
N ILE A 257 -9.94 3.32 32.15
CA ILE A 257 -11.23 2.62 32.23
C ILE A 257 -11.05 1.13 31.97
N LEU A 258 -10.23 0.68 31.03
CA LEU A 258 -10.08 -0.74 30.67
C LEU A 258 -9.73 -1.63 31.87
N PRO A 259 -8.75 -1.29 32.73
CA PRO A 259 -8.40 -2.13 33.88
C PRO A 259 -9.54 -2.26 34.91
N LYS A 260 -10.34 -1.20 35.10
CA LYS A 260 -11.55 -1.23 35.94
C LYS A 260 -12.74 -1.86 35.23
N ALA A 261 -12.89 -1.66 33.93
CA ALA A 261 -13.95 -2.22 33.11
C ALA A 261 -13.84 -3.74 33.02
N LEU A 262 -12.63 -4.27 32.88
CA LEU A 262 -12.40 -5.72 32.85
C LEU A 262 -12.57 -6.38 34.23
N LYS A 263 -12.44 -5.62 35.33
CA LYS A 263 -12.52 -6.14 36.70
C LYS A 263 -13.90 -5.96 37.32
N ASP A 264 -14.52 -4.80 37.11
CA ASP A 264 -15.73 -4.34 37.79
C ASP A 264 -16.95 -4.29 36.86
N TYR A 265 -16.75 -4.23 35.53
CA TYR A 265 -17.84 -4.22 34.55
C TYR A 265 -17.96 -5.59 33.86
N GLY A 266 -19.19 -6.09 33.73
CA GLY A 266 -19.49 -7.41 33.18
C GLY A 266 -19.41 -7.49 31.65
N ILE A 267 -18.41 -6.88 31.02
CA ILE A 267 -18.24 -6.91 29.56
C ILE A 267 -17.94 -8.35 29.13
N LYS A 268 -18.91 -8.97 28.46
CA LYS A 268 -18.81 -10.36 27.98
C LYS A 268 -18.59 -10.44 26.48
N ARG A 269 -18.77 -9.33 25.76
CA ARG A 269 -18.72 -9.27 24.31
C ARG A 269 -17.93 -8.05 23.87
N VAL A 270 -16.95 -8.26 22.98
CA VAL A 270 -16.16 -7.19 22.37
C VAL A 270 -16.25 -7.31 20.86
N LEU A 271 -16.72 -6.25 20.21
CA LEU A 271 -16.70 -6.11 18.75
C LEU A 271 -15.57 -5.17 18.36
N ARG A 272 -14.64 -5.62 17.49
CA ARG A 272 -13.59 -4.75 16.94
C ARG A 272 -13.93 -4.38 15.50
N LEU A 273 -13.87 -3.08 15.21
CA LEU A 273 -14.00 -2.50 13.88
C LEU A 273 -12.69 -1.80 13.51
N GLY A 274 -12.37 -1.76 12.21
CA GLY A 274 -11.13 -1.16 11.72
C GLY A 274 -9.90 -2.06 11.84
N GLY A 275 -8.77 -1.58 11.33
CA GLY A 275 -7.46 -2.25 11.42
C GLY A 275 -6.81 -2.13 12.80
N VAL A 276 -5.79 -2.95 13.04
CA VAL A 276 -4.81 -2.71 14.10
C VAL A 276 -3.84 -1.64 13.57
N PRO A 277 -3.39 -0.65 14.37
CA PRO A 277 -2.32 0.24 13.94
C PRO A 277 -1.07 -0.52 13.51
#